data_AF-A0A7R8L649-F1
#
_entry.id   AF-A0A7R8L649-F1
#
_cell.length_a   1.000
_cell.length_b   1.000
_cell.length_c   1.000
_cell.angle_alpha   90.00
_cell.angle_beta   90.00
_cell.angle_gamma   90.00
#
_symmetry.space_group_name_H-M   'P 1'
#
loop_
_entity.id
_entity.type
_entity.pdbx_description
1 polymer ?
#
loop_
_entity_poly.entity_id
_entity_poly.type
_entity_poly.pdbx_seq_one_letter_code
_entity_poly.pdbx_strand_id
1 'polypeptide(L)'
;MGAFSRTAVGGRYVAFLDNWVADGSVLQSHLDACRFFVIAHNRFSDFGRGERMAFRIQGEPLRGKWFAKGNLPVRRLPVERIEGKTIRLRGGRLAPGELRGAGMRIEKPDGREDWIPVQDNADASVVLAWPVEAGTEAPDWVEVAGYLPPRLATVSRCSGKELFLAEKLPGDYSGLGVQIVSGRGAGQVRTIVRAEGERVTVDREWDVAPDATSQVLLHQVQGNGIFFANEAEDPNGLFVGTGDLYDSVFDANTLRRSSGIWESSGTFLQFLENVLDVAVSYAEPSAGAPALPGRGMLGILAGGELAERFASPFELVRGVVFRRNRLAFGHRVRVGSRPGGSGLAAVVARDLVIDHNWFEHGQVGIELERGVRQAVLSRNLFFDIALPQQVGQATEVEILPER
;
A
#
# COMPACT_ATOMS: atom_id res chain seq x y z
N MET A 1 -29.59 -9.95 9.15
CA MET A 1 -28.57 -9.84 10.20
C MET A 1 -27.29 -10.46 9.65
N GLY A 2 -26.51 -9.66 8.90
CA GLY A 2 -25.14 -10.00 8.54
C GLY A 2 -24.23 -9.31 9.56
N ALA A 3 -23.47 -10.10 10.32
CA ALA A 3 -22.57 -9.56 11.32
C ALA A 3 -21.33 -9.00 10.63
N PHE A 4 -21.01 -7.74 10.90
CA PHE A 4 -19.71 -7.15 10.57
C PHE A 4 -18.62 -7.90 11.34
N SER A 5 -17.93 -8.85 10.72
CA SER A 5 -16.73 -9.45 11.31
C SER A 5 -15.52 -8.62 10.90
N ARG A 6 -15.20 -7.58 11.68
CA ARG A 6 -13.82 -7.08 11.70
C ARG A 6 -12.99 -8.17 12.37
N THR A 7 -12.21 -8.87 11.58
CA THR A 7 -11.32 -9.92 12.12
C THR A 7 -9.91 -9.39 12.08
N ALA A 8 -9.39 -9.07 13.27
CA ALA A 8 -7.97 -8.86 13.46
C ALA A 8 -7.25 -10.21 13.29
N VAL A 9 -6.51 -10.36 12.20
CA VAL A 9 -5.57 -11.49 12.05
C VAL A 9 -4.16 -11.01 12.38
N GLY A 10 -3.38 -11.90 12.99
CA GLY A 10 -2.03 -11.67 13.51
C GLY A 10 -1.07 -12.78 13.07
N GLY A 11 0.23 -12.47 12.97
CA GLY A 11 1.29 -13.45 12.74
C GLY A 11 1.92 -13.40 11.36
N ARG A 12 2.90 -14.29 11.14
CA ARG A 12 3.74 -14.32 9.93
C ARG A 12 3.03 -14.89 8.70
N TYR A 13 2.03 -15.74 8.93
CA TYR A 13 1.31 -16.51 7.92
C TYR A 13 -0.19 -16.33 8.12
N VAL A 14 -0.92 -16.05 7.04
CA VAL A 14 -2.39 -16.01 7.03
C VAL A 14 -2.90 -16.91 5.90
N ALA A 15 -3.88 -17.75 6.18
CA ALA A 15 -4.59 -18.53 5.17
C ALA A 15 -6.10 -18.28 5.32
N PHE A 16 -6.74 -17.88 4.22
CA PHE A 16 -8.17 -17.62 4.15
C PHE A 16 -8.73 -18.35 2.93
N LEU A 17 -9.25 -19.55 3.15
CA LEU A 17 -9.58 -20.51 2.10
C LEU A 17 -11.05 -20.92 2.16
N ASP A 18 -11.69 -21.05 1.00
CA ASP A 18 -13.02 -21.65 0.84
C ASP A 18 -14.13 -20.96 1.67
N ASN A 19 -13.99 -19.66 1.92
CA ASN A 19 -14.97 -18.90 2.69
C ASN A 19 -16.04 -18.31 1.78
N TRP A 20 -17.26 -18.21 2.29
CA TRP A 20 -18.27 -17.32 1.73
C TRP A 20 -18.44 -16.13 2.67
N VAL A 21 -18.12 -14.97 2.15
CA VAL A 21 -18.20 -13.68 2.82
C VAL A 21 -19.35 -12.90 2.21
N ALA A 22 -20.39 -12.70 3.02
CA ALA A 22 -21.57 -11.94 2.67
C ALA A 22 -21.55 -10.60 3.43
N ASP A 23 -21.94 -9.54 2.73
CA ASP A 23 -21.92 -8.16 3.21
C ASP A 23 -20.50 -7.65 3.50
N GLY A 24 -20.21 -6.40 3.12
CA GLY A 24 -18.84 -5.85 3.12
C GLY A 24 -18.02 -6.20 4.36
N SER A 25 -16.93 -6.95 4.15
CA SER A 25 -16.05 -7.41 5.22
C SER A 25 -14.67 -6.78 5.07
N VAL A 26 -14.16 -6.26 6.17
CA VAL A 26 -12.81 -5.72 6.24
C VAL A 26 -11.99 -6.68 7.08
N LEU A 27 -11.04 -7.36 6.43
CA LEU A 27 -10.00 -8.07 7.16
C LEU A 27 -8.96 -7.04 7.57
N GLN A 28 -8.98 -6.69 8.86
CA GLN A 28 -7.96 -5.84 9.42
C GLN A 28 -6.81 -6.68 9.92
N SER A 29 -5.65 -6.23 9.53
CA SER A 29 -4.39 -6.82 9.84
C SER A 29 -3.89 -6.08 11.06
N HIS A 30 -3.88 -6.68 12.26
CA HIS A 30 -2.90 -6.28 13.26
C HIS A 30 -1.66 -7.13 13.00
N LEU A 31 -1.10 -6.99 11.81
CA LEU A 31 -0.05 -7.87 11.36
C LEU A 31 1.28 -7.24 11.73
N ASP A 32 1.59 -7.36 13.02
CA ASP A 32 2.98 -7.51 13.40
C ASP A 32 3.56 -8.71 12.61
N ALA A 33 4.17 -8.41 11.46
CA ALA A 33 5.01 -9.25 10.62
C ALA A 33 4.35 -10.24 9.64
N CYS A 34 3.13 -10.01 9.15
CA CYS A 34 2.59 -10.90 8.12
C CYS A 34 3.31 -10.71 6.80
N ARG A 35 4.00 -11.78 6.43
CA ARG A 35 4.88 -11.83 5.28
C ARG A 35 4.41 -12.85 4.26
N PHE A 36 3.41 -13.65 4.57
CA PHE A 36 2.91 -14.70 3.69
C PHE A 36 1.40 -14.79 3.87
N PHE A 37 0.65 -14.61 2.79
CA PHE A 37 -0.80 -14.76 2.82
C PHE A 37 -1.28 -15.58 1.63
N VAL A 38 -2.21 -16.48 1.89
CA VAL A 38 -2.94 -17.23 0.88
C VAL A 38 -4.42 -16.95 1.07
N ILE A 39 -5.04 -16.33 0.07
CA ILE A 39 -6.46 -16.03 0.04
C ILE A 39 -7.01 -16.66 -1.23
N ALA A 40 -7.66 -17.82 -1.09
CA ALA A 40 -8.07 -18.58 -2.26
C ALA A 40 -9.45 -19.20 -2.14
N HIS A 41 -10.11 -19.37 -3.29
CA HIS A 41 -11.40 -20.05 -3.40
C HIS A 41 -12.52 -19.42 -2.57
N ASN A 42 -12.39 -18.14 -2.21
CA ASN A 42 -13.42 -17.44 -1.46
C ASN A 42 -14.47 -16.85 -2.40
N ARG A 43 -15.71 -16.78 -1.94
CA ARG A 43 -16.78 -16.03 -2.58
C ARG A 43 -17.12 -14.80 -1.75
N PHE A 44 -17.20 -13.65 -2.40
CA PHE A 44 -17.60 -12.39 -1.81
C PHE A 44 -18.88 -11.86 -2.47
N SER A 45 -19.87 -11.51 -1.68
CA SER A 45 -21.13 -10.95 -2.17
C SER A 45 -21.58 -9.78 -1.30
N ASP A 46 -21.77 -8.60 -1.87
CA ASP A 46 -22.36 -7.45 -1.17
C ASP A 46 -23.81 -7.22 -1.60
N PHE A 47 -24.76 -7.56 -0.72
CA PHE A 47 -26.18 -7.41 -1.00
C PHE A 47 -26.68 -5.98 -0.80
N GLY A 48 -25.91 -5.14 -0.08
CA GLY A 48 -26.33 -3.82 0.35
C GLY A 48 -26.18 -2.72 -0.70
N ARG A 49 -25.42 -2.95 -1.79
CA ARG A 49 -25.07 -1.96 -2.83
C ARG A 49 -24.66 -0.61 -2.23
N GLY A 50 -23.38 -0.46 -1.86
CA GLY A 50 -22.82 0.80 -1.37
C GLY A 50 -21.29 0.83 -1.50
N GLU A 51 -20.60 1.83 -0.92
CA GLU A 51 -19.14 2.04 -1.04
C GLU A 51 -18.23 0.90 -0.50
N ARG A 52 -18.81 -0.27 -0.19
CA ARG A 52 -18.20 -1.28 0.64
C ARG A 52 -17.32 -2.20 -0.19
N MET A 53 -16.15 -2.51 0.35
CA MET A 53 -15.19 -3.41 -0.25
C MET A 53 -15.51 -4.84 0.20
N ALA A 54 -15.51 -5.81 -0.73
CA ALA A 54 -15.79 -7.22 -0.41
C ALA A 54 -14.74 -7.80 0.54
N PHE A 55 -13.48 -7.51 0.24
CA PHE A 55 -12.32 -7.87 1.02
C PHE A 55 -11.24 -6.84 0.77
N ARG A 56 -10.93 -6.07 1.80
CA ARG A 56 -9.82 -5.13 1.81
C ARG A 56 -8.73 -5.75 2.66
N ILE A 57 -7.57 -6.05 2.07
CA ILE A 57 -6.35 -6.07 2.88
C ILE A 57 -5.99 -4.61 3.06
N GLN A 58 -6.14 -4.10 4.27
CA GLN A 58 -5.40 -2.90 4.61
C GLN A 58 -3.94 -3.31 4.72
N GLY A 59 -3.25 -3.28 3.57
CA GLY A 59 -1.81 -3.20 3.57
C GLY A 59 -1.52 -1.92 4.35
N GLU A 60 -0.95 -2.10 5.53
CA GLU A 60 -0.95 -0.99 6.46
C GLU A 60 -0.05 0.12 5.90
N PRO A 61 -0.42 1.39 6.11
CA PRO A 61 0.48 2.50 5.80
C PRO A 61 1.87 2.19 6.33
N LEU A 62 2.95 2.48 5.59
CA LEU A 62 4.29 1.97 5.88
C LEU A 62 4.57 1.76 7.38
N ARG A 63 4.89 0.49 7.67
CA ARG A 63 5.36 -0.12 8.91
C ARG A 63 6.59 0.44 9.59
N GLY A 64 6.46 1.24 10.66
CA GLY A 64 7.58 1.42 11.58
C GLY A 64 7.77 0.19 12.49
N LYS A 65 8.54 0.35 13.57
CA LYS A 65 8.66 -0.62 14.65
C LYS A 65 8.08 -0.04 15.93
N TRP A 66 6.99 -0.63 16.42
CA TRP A 66 6.47 -0.36 17.76
C TRP A 66 7.28 -1.12 18.80
N PHE A 67 7.55 -0.52 19.95
CA PHE A 67 8.18 -1.24 21.05
C PHE A 67 7.83 -0.64 22.41
N ALA A 68 7.55 -1.52 23.35
CA ALA A 68 7.54 -1.18 24.77
C ALA A 68 8.96 -1.38 25.32
N LYS A 69 9.78 -0.33 25.34
CA LYS A 69 11.14 -0.41 25.92
C LYS A 69 11.50 0.87 26.68
N GLY A 70 12.00 0.71 27.91
CA GLY A 70 12.53 1.82 28.72
C GLY A 70 11.47 2.81 29.19
N ASN A 71 11.80 4.11 29.12
CA ASN A 71 11.00 5.23 29.66
C ASN A 71 9.74 5.59 28.85
N LEU A 72 9.45 4.89 27.75
CA LEU A 72 8.25 5.07 26.94
C LEU A 72 7.39 3.79 26.94
N PRO A 73 6.77 3.44 28.10
CA PRO A 73 5.81 2.35 28.15
C PRO A 73 4.55 2.70 27.34
N VAL A 74 3.77 1.68 26.97
CA VAL A 74 2.47 1.88 26.34
C VAL A 74 1.55 2.63 27.32
N ARG A 75 1.05 3.79 26.91
CA ARG A 75 0.15 4.65 27.69
C ARG A 75 -1.08 4.99 26.86
N ARG A 76 -2.24 5.00 27.51
CA ARG A 76 -3.48 5.54 26.93
C ARG A 76 -3.67 6.97 27.39
N LEU A 77 -3.77 7.90 26.45
CA LEU A 77 -3.99 9.31 26.74
C LEU A 77 -5.41 9.70 26.29
N PRO A 78 -6.25 10.23 27.18
CA PRO A 78 -7.61 10.61 26.82
C PRO A 78 -7.59 11.84 25.92
N VAL A 79 -8.41 11.85 24.87
CA VAL A 79 -8.43 12.93 23.89
C VAL A 79 -9.64 13.86 24.11
N GLU A 80 -9.38 15.16 23.98
CA GLU A 80 -10.38 16.20 23.95
C GLU A 80 -10.74 16.57 22.51
N ARG A 81 -9.73 16.83 21.67
CA ARG A 81 -9.90 17.15 20.26
C ARG A 81 -8.62 16.91 19.45
N ILE A 82 -8.78 16.77 18.15
CA ILE A 82 -7.69 16.65 17.17
C ILE A 82 -7.86 17.75 16.12
N GLU A 83 -6.81 18.53 15.87
CA GLU A 83 -6.80 19.60 14.87
C GLU A 83 -5.48 19.54 14.07
N GLY A 84 -5.55 19.01 12.85
CA GLY A 84 -4.38 18.85 11.98
C GLY A 84 -3.30 17.99 12.63
N LYS A 85 -2.17 18.60 13.02
CA LYS A 85 -1.04 17.92 13.69
C LYS A 85 -1.16 17.89 15.22
N THR A 86 -2.14 18.55 15.80
CA THR A 86 -2.20 18.78 17.24
C THR A 86 -3.29 17.93 17.87
N ILE A 87 -2.94 17.17 18.90
CA ILE A 87 -3.88 16.50 19.78
C ILE A 87 -3.95 17.24 21.11
N ARG A 88 -5.16 17.61 21.51
CA ARG A 88 -5.45 18.13 22.85
C ARG A 88 -5.95 17.00 23.73
N LEU A 89 -5.36 16.85 24.91
CA LEU A 89 -5.66 15.79 25.86
C LEU A 89 -6.67 16.24 26.92
N ARG A 90 -7.58 15.33 27.30
CA ARG A 90 -8.58 15.59 28.34
C ARG A 90 -7.99 15.29 29.72
N GLY A 91 -7.46 16.33 30.37
CA GLY A 91 -6.85 16.20 31.69
C GLY A 91 -5.44 15.58 31.64
N GLY A 92 -4.68 15.80 32.72
CA GLY A 92 -3.27 15.45 32.81
C GLY A 92 -2.34 16.58 32.35
N ARG A 93 -1.11 16.59 32.88
CA ARG A 93 -0.01 17.44 32.43
C ARG A 93 1.15 16.56 32.03
N LEU A 94 1.59 16.68 30.79
CA LEU A 94 2.83 16.11 30.32
C LEU A 94 3.95 17.12 30.55
N ALA A 95 5.10 16.63 31.00
CA ALA A 95 6.30 17.46 31.04
C ALA A 95 6.71 17.83 29.59
N PRO A 96 7.27 19.04 29.37
CA PRO A 96 7.74 19.44 28.05
C PRO A 96 8.71 18.42 27.45
N GLY A 97 8.40 17.94 26.24
CA GLY A 97 9.22 16.97 25.51
C GLY A 97 9.25 15.54 26.07
N GLU A 98 8.43 15.22 27.07
CA GLU A 98 8.33 13.90 27.69
C GLU A 98 8.08 12.77 26.68
N LEU A 99 7.34 13.04 25.60
CA LEU A 99 6.95 12.06 24.59
C LEU A 99 7.85 12.09 23.34
N ARG A 100 8.98 12.80 23.36
CA ARG A 100 9.90 12.83 22.21
C ARG A 100 10.45 11.42 21.92
N GLY A 101 10.37 11.00 20.67
CA GLY A 101 10.75 9.64 20.24
C GLY A 101 9.66 8.58 20.45
N ALA A 102 8.49 8.98 20.98
CA ALA A 102 7.31 8.14 20.98
C ALA A 102 6.58 8.22 19.63
N GLY A 103 5.75 7.20 19.36
CA GLY A 103 4.72 7.24 18.35
C GLY A 103 3.35 7.29 19.01
N MET A 104 2.38 7.80 18.28
CA MET A 104 0.99 7.84 18.69
C MET A 104 0.18 6.99 17.71
N ARG A 105 -0.57 6.02 18.26
CA ARG A 105 -1.54 5.20 17.57
C ARG A 105 -2.93 5.78 17.80
N ILE A 106 -3.59 6.13 16.70
CA ILE A 106 -4.93 6.74 16.69
C ILE A 106 -5.85 5.77 15.96
N GLU A 107 -6.76 5.14 16.71
CA GLU A 107 -7.78 4.25 16.14
C GLU A 107 -9.01 5.08 15.74
N LYS A 108 -9.44 4.94 14.49
CA LYS A 108 -10.58 5.65 13.91
C LYS A 108 -11.88 4.84 14.11
N PRO A 109 -13.08 5.45 14.03
CA PRO A 109 -14.34 4.72 14.16
C PRO A 109 -14.51 3.58 13.12
N ASP A 110 -13.92 3.75 11.94
CA ASP A 110 -13.90 2.74 10.88
C ASP A 110 -12.85 1.63 11.10
N GLY A 111 -12.12 1.68 12.22
CA GLY A 111 -11.06 0.74 12.61
C GLY A 111 -9.71 1.01 11.96
N ARG A 112 -9.57 2.03 11.10
CA ARG A 112 -8.25 2.43 10.58
C ARG A 112 -7.38 2.94 11.71
N GLU A 113 -6.08 2.74 11.58
CA GLU A 113 -5.10 3.25 12.53
C GLU A 113 -4.12 4.20 11.86
N ASP A 114 -3.91 5.36 12.49
CA ASP A 114 -2.80 6.24 12.15
C ASP A 114 -1.66 6.04 13.15
N TRP A 115 -0.45 5.88 12.62
CA TRP A 115 0.77 5.64 13.39
C TRP A 115 1.75 6.77 13.13
N ILE A 116 1.72 7.77 14.01
CA ILE A 116 2.38 9.06 13.74
C ILE A 116 3.42 9.35 14.82
N PRO A 117 4.68 9.66 14.46
CA PRO A 117 5.68 10.10 15.43
C PRO A 117 5.25 11.35 16.17
N VAL A 118 5.51 11.38 17.47
CA VAL A 118 5.38 12.60 18.27
C VAL A 118 6.57 13.50 17.99
N GLN A 119 6.28 14.70 17.50
CA GLN A 119 7.30 15.73 17.24
C GLN A 119 7.65 16.47 18.54
N ASP A 120 6.64 16.90 19.30
CA ASP A 120 6.84 17.53 20.60
C ASP A 120 5.57 17.43 21.47
N ASN A 121 5.68 17.76 22.75
CA ASN A 121 4.53 17.85 23.65
C ASN A 121 4.77 18.84 24.79
N ALA A 122 3.71 19.46 25.29
CA ALA A 122 3.72 20.29 26.49
C ALA A 122 2.32 20.36 27.12
N ASP A 123 2.25 20.26 28.45
CA ASP A 123 0.99 20.26 29.21
C ASP A 123 0.01 19.21 28.67
N ALA A 124 -1.16 19.63 28.18
CA ALA A 124 -2.16 18.76 27.58
C ALA A 124 -2.16 18.83 26.04
N SER A 125 -1.04 19.22 25.43
CA SER A 125 -0.88 19.33 23.97
C SER A 125 0.20 18.39 23.47
N VAL A 126 -0.10 17.65 22.41
CA VAL A 126 0.86 16.80 21.69
C VAL A 126 0.88 17.24 20.23
N VAL A 127 2.06 17.50 19.71
CA VAL A 127 2.31 17.88 18.31
C VAL A 127 2.89 16.67 17.59
N LEU A 128 2.22 16.26 16.53
CA LEU A 128 2.59 15.14 15.67
C LEU A 128 3.49 15.59 14.51
N ALA A 129 4.36 14.70 14.03
CA ALA A 129 5.18 14.96 12.86
C ALA A 129 4.34 15.18 11.59
N TRP A 130 3.20 14.49 11.49
CA TRP A 130 2.29 14.50 10.35
C TRP A 130 0.86 14.83 10.79
N PRO A 131 0.03 15.43 9.91
CA PRO A 131 -1.36 15.68 10.25
C PRO A 131 -2.12 14.35 10.36
N VAL A 132 -3.11 14.31 11.27
CA VAL A 132 -4.13 13.27 11.26
C VAL A 132 -5.02 13.50 10.03
N GLU A 133 -5.49 12.43 9.40
CA GLU A 133 -6.35 12.51 8.21
C GLU A 133 -7.57 13.42 8.47
N ALA A 134 -7.90 14.29 7.52
CA ALA A 134 -9.00 15.24 7.66
C ALA A 134 -10.34 14.52 7.84
N GLY A 135 -11.20 15.06 8.72
CA GLY A 135 -12.51 14.46 9.04
C GLY A 135 -12.44 13.28 10.01
N THR A 136 -11.27 12.96 10.57
CA THR A 136 -11.16 11.98 11.66
C THR A 136 -11.90 12.49 12.90
N GLU A 137 -12.96 11.79 13.29
CA GLU A 137 -13.60 12.00 14.59
C GLU A 137 -12.59 11.70 15.70
N ALA A 138 -12.51 12.58 16.70
CA ALA A 138 -11.56 12.39 17.78
C ALA A 138 -11.94 11.15 18.60
N PRO A 139 -11.06 10.14 18.71
CA PRO A 139 -11.34 8.97 19.54
C PRO A 139 -11.35 9.37 21.02
N ASP A 140 -11.90 8.53 21.90
CA ASP A 140 -11.86 8.78 23.34
C ASP A 140 -10.44 8.77 23.92
N TRP A 141 -9.55 7.98 23.30
CA TRP A 141 -8.17 7.82 23.73
C TRP A 141 -7.25 7.55 22.54
N VAL A 142 -5.96 7.83 22.74
CA VAL A 142 -4.86 7.45 21.84
C VAL A 142 -3.83 6.63 22.61
N GLU A 143 -3.16 5.72 21.92
CA GLU A 143 -2.07 4.91 22.51
C GLU A 143 -0.72 5.52 22.15
N VAL A 144 0.16 5.62 23.14
CA VAL A 144 1.52 6.16 22.98
C VAL A 144 2.53 5.15 23.46
N ALA A 145 3.56 4.87 22.67
CA ALA A 145 4.69 4.02 23.06
C ALA A 145 5.96 4.40 22.30
N GLY A 146 7.07 3.71 22.56
CA GLY A 146 8.27 3.81 21.74
C GLY A 146 7.98 3.42 20.28
N TYR A 147 8.42 4.25 19.34
CA TYR A 147 8.18 4.03 17.92
C TYR A 147 9.36 4.47 17.07
N LEU A 148 9.80 3.59 16.18
CA LEU A 148 10.72 3.91 15.10
C LEU A 148 9.90 3.99 13.82
N PRO A 149 9.68 5.18 13.22
CA PRO A 149 8.94 5.28 11.98
C PRO A 149 9.66 4.57 10.83
N PRO A 150 8.98 4.25 9.73
CA PRO A 150 9.65 3.81 8.52
C PRO A 150 10.73 4.81 8.11
N ARG A 151 11.86 4.31 7.65
CA ARG A 151 13.02 5.15 7.33
C ARG A 151 13.47 4.92 5.90
N LEU A 152 13.38 5.96 5.09
CA LEU A 152 14.13 6.04 3.84
C LEU A 152 15.56 6.51 4.14
N ALA A 153 16.54 5.83 3.58
CA ALA A 153 17.96 6.18 3.73
C ALA A 153 18.72 5.93 2.43
N THR A 154 19.76 6.74 2.19
CA THR A 154 20.72 6.52 1.11
C THR A 154 21.78 5.53 1.58
N VAL A 155 22.15 4.58 0.73
CA VAL A 155 23.28 3.67 0.97
C VAL A 155 24.58 4.42 0.70
N SER A 156 25.60 4.26 1.54
CA SER A 156 26.95 4.78 1.29
C SER A 156 27.86 3.71 0.67
N ARG A 157 27.77 2.48 1.16
CA ARG A 157 28.47 1.30 0.62
C ARG A 157 27.86 0.00 1.13
N CYS A 158 28.19 -1.10 0.47
CA CYS A 158 27.85 -2.45 0.91
C CYS A 158 29.08 -3.37 0.88
N SER A 159 29.14 -4.32 1.82
CA SER A 159 30.14 -5.38 1.85
C SER A 159 29.51 -6.65 2.42
N GLY A 160 29.22 -7.62 1.55
CA GLY A 160 28.54 -8.86 1.92
C GLY A 160 27.17 -8.58 2.58
N LYS A 161 27.03 -8.96 3.85
CA LYS A 161 25.83 -8.72 4.67
C LYS A 161 25.80 -7.37 5.39
N GLU A 162 26.86 -6.59 5.27
CA GLU A 162 26.95 -5.27 5.91
C GLU A 162 26.54 -4.18 4.93
N LEU A 163 25.50 -3.44 5.29
CA LEU A 163 25.02 -2.25 4.60
C LEU A 163 25.38 -1.03 5.43
N PHE A 164 26.04 -0.06 4.82
CA PHE A 164 26.38 1.21 5.46
C PHE A 164 25.47 2.27 4.85
N LEU A 165 24.77 3.01 5.71
CA LEU A 165 23.89 4.12 5.33
C LEU A 165 24.69 5.43 5.35
N ALA A 166 24.22 6.42 4.60
CA ALA A 166 24.79 7.76 4.60
C ALA A 166 24.45 8.54 5.88
N GLU A 167 23.37 8.17 6.56
CA GLU A 167 22.91 8.81 7.79
C GLU A 167 22.83 7.81 8.95
N LYS A 168 23.09 8.31 10.15
CA LYS A 168 22.94 7.55 11.39
C LYS A 168 21.48 7.21 11.65
N LEU A 169 21.22 5.94 12.00
CA LEU A 169 19.90 5.49 12.42
C LEU A 169 19.52 6.05 13.79
N PRO A 170 18.25 6.43 13.99
CA PRO A 170 17.75 6.93 15.27
C PRO A 170 17.58 5.81 16.32
N GLY A 171 17.68 4.54 15.93
CA GLY A 171 17.57 3.41 16.84
C GLY A 171 17.74 2.06 16.14
N ASP A 172 17.33 1.00 16.82
CA ASP A 172 17.51 -0.37 16.38
C ASP A 172 16.32 -0.91 15.57
N TYR A 173 16.49 -0.94 14.24
CA TYR A 173 15.54 -1.46 13.26
C TYR A 173 15.59 -2.99 13.09
N SER A 174 16.30 -3.73 13.95
CA SER A 174 16.35 -5.21 13.87
C SER A 174 14.96 -5.83 13.88
N GLY A 175 14.77 -6.85 13.03
CA GLY A 175 13.49 -7.52 12.78
C GLY A 175 12.68 -6.92 11.62
N LEU A 176 12.95 -5.67 11.21
CA LEU A 176 12.31 -5.09 10.03
C LEU A 176 12.95 -5.57 8.72
N GLY A 177 12.28 -5.30 7.60
CA GLY A 177 12.85 -5.43 6.28
C GLY A 177 13.66 -4.21 5.88
N VAL A 178 14.70 -4.43 5.08
CA VAL A 178 15.38 -3.41 4.29
C VAL A 178 15.15 -3.72 2.82
N GLN A 179 14.37 -2.87 2.15
CA GLN A 179 14.03 -2.98 0.73
C GLN A 179 14.83 -1.96 -0.05
N ILE A 180 15.52 -2.38 -1.11
CA ILE A 180 16.15 -1.43 -2.04
C ILE A 180 15.06 -0.91 -2.97
N VAL A 181 14.66 0.34 -2.77
CA VAL A 181 13.55 0.98 -3.49
C VAL A 181 14.00 1.77 -4.71
N SER A 182 15.28 2.07 -4.84
CA SER A 182 15.86 2.66 -6.05
C SER A 182 17.36 2.41 -6.17
N GLY A 183 17.92 2.66 -7.36
CA GLY A 183 19.35 2.50 -7.66
C GLY A 183 19.80 1.05 -7.86
N ARG A 184 21.11 0.80 -7.67
CA ARG A 184 21.68 -0.54 -7.86
C ARG A 184 21.07 -1.55 -6.89
N GLY A 185 20.63 -2.69 -7.42
CA GLY A 185 20.03 -3.77 -6.62
C GLY A 185 18.56 -3.54 -6.24
N ALA A 186 17.88 -2.54 -6.79
CA ALA A 186 16.46 -2.27 -6.56
C ALA A 186 15.58 -3.51 -6.75
N GLY A 187 14.56 -3.64 -5.89
CA GLY A 187 13.64 -4.79 -5.84
C GLY A 187 14.05 -5.89 -4.86
N GLN A 188 15.29 -5.90 -4.35
CA GLN A 188 15.69 -6.87 -3.34
C GLN A 188 15.26 -6.45 -1.93
N VAL A 189 14.84 -7.45 -1.13
CA VAL A 189 14.54 -7.31 0.30
C VAL A 189 15.42 -8.23 1.13
N ARG A 190 15.86 -7.75 2.30
CA ARG A 190 16.53 -8.55 3.33
C ARG A 190 15.96 -8.23 4.71
N THR A 191 16.15 -9.13 5.67
CA THR A 191 15.75 -8.88 7.06
C THR A 191 16.93 -8.32 7.85
N ILE A 192 16.69 -7.25 8.61
CA ILE A 192 17.71 -6.62 9.45
C ILE A 192 17.93 -7.48 10.69
N VAL A 193 19.16 -7.97 10.87
CA VAL A 193 19.58 -8.75 12.04
C VAL A 193 20.11 -7.83 13.14
N ARG A 194 20.80 -6.75 12.74
CA ARG A 194 21.35 -5.75 13.65
C ARG A 194 21.34 -4.37 12.98
N ALA A 195 20.97 -3.33 13.72
CA ALA A 195 21.11 -1.95 13.28
C ALA A 195 21.78 -1.11 14.38
N GLU A 196 22.91 -0.49 14.05
CA GLU A 196 23.67 0.33 14.99
C GLU A 196 24.42 1.45 14.27
N GLY A 197 24.15 2.69 14.69
CA GLY A 197 24.74 3.85 14.03
C GLY A 197 24.34 3.91 12.56
N GLU A 198 25.31 3.93 11.67
CA GLU A 198 25.12 3.91 10.21
C GLU A 198 25.15 2.50 9.62
N ARG A 199 25.37 1.46 10.44
CA ARG A 199 25.57 0.10 9.99
C ARG A 199 24.31 -0.75 10.19
N VAL A 200 23.93 -1.45 9.15
CA VAL A 200 22.84 -2.42 9.11
C VAL A 200 23.42 -3.76 8.67
N THR A 201 23.31 -4.77 9.53
CA THR A 201 23.66 -6.15 9.21
C THR A 201 22.39 -6.89 8.79
N VAL A 202 22.40 -7.52 7.61
CA VAL A 202 21.27 -8.28 7.08
C VAL A 202 21.43 -9.80 7.23
N ASP A 203 20.34 -10.54 7.09
CA ASP A 203 20.27 -11.99 7.25
C ASP A 203 21.06 -12.78 6.19
N ARG A 204 21.09 -12.29 4.95
CA ARG A 204 21.80 -12.91 3.82
C ARG A 204 22.37 -11.86 2.87
N GLU A 205 23.37 -12.26 2.08
CA GLU A 205 24.01 -11.38 1.10
C GLU A 205 23.02 -10.91 0.01
N TRP A 206 23.35 -9.79 -0.63
CA TRP A 206 22.62 -9.26 -1.76
C TRP A 206 23.04 -9.98 -3.05
N ASP A 207 22.07 -10.34 -3.88
CA ASP A 207 22.32 -10.93 -5.20
C ASP A 207 22.98 -9.89 -6.11
N VAL A 208 22.51 -8.65 -6.01
CA VAL A 208 23.16 -7.46 -6.57
C VAL A 208 23.45 -6.51 -5.44
N ALA A 209 24.72 -6.38 -5.04
CA ALA A 209 25.13 -5.50 -3.95
C ALA A 209 24.72 -4.03 -4.23
N PRO A 210 24.00 -3.36 -3.31
CA PRO A 210 23.70 -1.94 -3.42
C PRO A 210 24.96 -1.09 -3.27
N ASP A 211 24.93 0.13 -3.79
CA ASP A 211 26.02 1.09 -3.74
C ASP A 211 25.51 2.50 -3.39
N ALA A 212 26.36 3.52 -3.57
CA ALA A 212 26.02 4.92 -3.25
C ALA A 212 24.85 5.50 -4.08
N THR A 213 24.42 4.83 -5.14
CA THR A 213 23.26 5.20 -5.94
C THR A 213 21.95 4.62 -5.40
N SER A 214 22.03 3.68 -4.45
CA SER A 214 20.89 2.96 -3.93
C SER A 214 20.17 3.72 -2.82
N GLN A 215 18.84 3.68 -2.86
CA GLN A 215 17.98 4.10 -1.75
C GLN A 215 17.31 2.88 -1.14
N VAL A 216 17.25 2.84 0.19
CA VAL A 216 16.61 1.77 0.95
C VAL A 216 15.51 2.28 1.85
N LEU A 217 14.45 1.49 1.96
CA LEU A 217 13.36 1.68 2.88
C LEU A 217 13.43 0.62 3.98
N LEU A 218 13.58 1.09 5.22
CA LEU A 218 13.55 0.27 6.43
C LEU A 218 12.14 0.31 6.97
N HIS A 219 11.41 -0.79 6.80
CA HIS A 219 10.00 -0.87 7.18
C HIS A 219 9.54 -2.32 7.37
N GLN A 220 8.34 -2.47 7.88
CA GLN A 220 7.66 -3.76 7.95
C GLN A 220 7.14 -4.17 6.57
N VAL A 221 7.97 -4.89 5.83
CA VAL A 221 7.62 -5.40 4.49
C VAL A 221 6.47 -6.40 4.61
N GLN A 222 5.41 -6.16 3.83
CA GLN A 222 4.28 -7.06 3.65
C GLN A 222 4.35 -7.65 2.24
N GLY A 223 3.96 -8.92 2.07
CA GLY A 223 4.10 -9.54 0.76
C GLY A 223 4.01 -11.06 0.72
N ASN A 224 4.63 -11.67 -0.30
CA ASN A 224 4.65 -13.11 -0.60
C ASN A 224 3.22 -13.69 -0.58
N GLY A 225 2.38 -13.01 -1.35
CA GLY A 225 0.94 -13.16 -1.37
C GLY A 225 0.42 -13.97 -2.53
N ILE A 226 -0.59 -14.81 -2.28
CA ILE A 226 -1.34 -15.50 -3.33
C ILE A 226 -2.82 -15.21 -3.12
N PHE A 227 -3.43 -14.53 -4.09
CA PHE A 227 -4.86 -14.30 -4.19
C PHE A 227 -5.39 -15.09 -5.38
N PHE A 228 -5.92 -16.27 -5.14
CA PHE A 228 -6.19 -17.23 -6.20
C PHE A 228 -7.66 -17.66 -6.30
N ALA A 229 -8.23 -17.62 -7.49
CA ALA A 229 -9.55 -18.20 -7.77
C ALA A 229 -10.66 -17.72 -6.81
N ASN A 230 -10.62 -16.43 -6.44
CA ASN A 230 -11.68 -15.82 -5.66
C ASN A 230 -12.78 -15.28 -6.57
N GLU A 231 -14.02 -15.36 -6.13
CA GLU A 231 -15.18 -14.80 -6.83
C GLU A 231 -15.72 -13.60 -6.06
N ALA A 232 -16.06 -12.52 -6.76
CA ALA A 232 -16.75 -11.39 -6.16
C ALA A 232 -17.90 -10.86 -7.02
N GLU A 233 -19.00 -10.51 -6.36
CA GLU A 233 -20.19 -9.92 -6.97
C GLU A 233 -20.70 -8.74 -6.14
N ASP A 234 -20.88 -7.61 -6.82
CA ASP A 234 -21.33 -6.33 -6.25
C ASP A 234 -20.44 -5.61 -5.22
N PRO A 235 -19.12 -5.88 -5.04
CA PRO A 235 -18.32 -4.99 -4.21
C PRO A 235 -17.92 -3.73 -4.97
N ASN A 236 -17.60 -2.67 -4.23
CA ASN A 236 -16.92 -1.52 -4.83
C ASN A 236 -15.53 -1.93 -5.38
N GLY A 237 -14.81 -2.84 -4.71
CA GLY A 237 -13.62 -3.49 -5.27
C GLY A 237 -13.20 -4.71 -4.46
N LEU A 238 -12.35 -5.55 -5.06
CA LEU A 238 -11.78 -6.76 -4.47
C LEU A 238 -10.25 -6.60 -4.34
N PHE A 239 -9.68 -6.95 -3.20
CA PHE A 239 -8.25 -6.79 -2.90
C PHE A 239 -7.74 -5.39 -3.21
N VAL A 240 -8.26 -4.43 -2.46
CA VAL A 240 -7.80 -3.05 -2.58
C VAL A 240 -6.81 -2.76 -1.48
N GLY A 241 -5.53 -2.76 -1.83
CA GLY A 241 -4.46 -2.44 -0.91
C GLY A 241 -4.14 -0.95 -0.83
N THR A 242 -3.97 -0.51 0.40
CA THR A 242 -3.15 0.65 0.76
C THR A 242 -1.74 0.14 1.11
N GLY A 243 -0.71 0.99 1.07
CA GLY A 243 0.66 0.57 1.41
C GLY A 243 1.44 -0.08 0.26
N ASP A 244 2.62 -0.64 0.60
CA ASP A 244 3.56 -1.28 -0.33
C ASP A 244 3.50 -2.80 -0.20
N LEU A 245 3.10 -3.47 -1.29
CA LEU A 245 2.99 -4.92 -1.35
C LEU A 245 4.18 -5.53 -2.11
N TYR A 246 4.83 -6.52 -1.52
CA TYR A 246 6.00 -7.18 -2.10
C TYR A 246 5.66 -8.57 -2.63
N ASP A 247 6.13 -8.93 -3.83
CA ASP A 247 6.10 -10.30 -4.39
C ASP A 247 4.74 -10.99 -4.21
N SER A 248 3.72 -10.51 -4.91
CA SER A 248 2.35 -11.00 -4.71
C SER A 248 1.63 -11.22 -6.03
N VAL A 249 0.79 -12.25 -6.05
CA VAL A 249 0.11 -12.74 -7.24
C VAL A 249 -1.40 -12.72 -7.04
N PHE A 250 -2.11 -12.06 -7.94
CA PHE A 250 -3.55 -12.03 -8.08
C PHE A 250 -3.93 -12.83 -9.32
N ASP A 251 -4.33 -14.08 -9.13
CA ASP A 251 -4.49 -15.06 -10.19
C ASP A 251 -5.89 -15.67 -10.24
N ALA A 252 -6.44 -15.84 -11.44
CA ALA A 252 -7.73 -16.49 -11.69
C ALA A 252 -8.94 -15.91 -10.91
N ASN A 253 -8.89 -14.66 -10.46
CA ASN A 253 -10.02 -14.07 -9.73
C ASN A 253 -11.12 -13.61 -10.69
N THR A 254 -12.37 -13.80 -10.30
CA THR A 254 -13.56 -13.44 -11.11
C THR A 254 -14.38 -12.37 -10.41
N LEU A 255 -14.57 -11.21 -11.05
CA LEU A 255 -15.36 -10.10 -10.55
C LEU A 255 -16.51 -9.84 -11.54
N ARG A 256 -17.76 -10.08 -11.11
CA ARG A 256 -18.94 -9.93 -11.99
C ARG A 256 -19.38 -8.47 -12.18
N ARG A 257 -19.52 -7.74 -11.07
CA ARG A 257 -19.99 -6.35 -11.02
C ARG A 257 -19.20 -5.60 -9.95
N SER A 258 -18.22 -4.77 -10.35
CA SER A 258 -17.33 -4.10 -9.39
C SER A 258 -16.51 -2.96 -10.00
N SER A 259 -15.76 -2.19 -9.20
CA SER A 259 -14.72 -1.27 -9.71
C SER A 259 -13.39 -1.97 -9.95
N GLY A 260 -13.25 -3.26 -9.62
CA GLY A 260 -12.09 -4.08 -9.94
C GLY A 260 -11.11 -4.32 -8.78
N ILE A 261 -9.82 -4.50 -9.12
CA ILE A 261 -8.71 -4.81 -8.20
C ILE A 261 -7.63 -3.72 -8.36
N TRP A 262 -7.19 -3.11 -7.26
CA TRP A 262 -6.10 -2.13 -7.35
C TRP A 262 -5.29 -1.94 -6.06
N GLU A 263 -4.02 -1.62 -6.24
CA GLU A 263 -3.07 -1.34 -5.15
C GLU A 263 -2.55 0.11 -5.21
N SER A 264 -2.02 0.62 -4.09
CA SER A 264 -1.40 1.97 -4.04
C SER A 264 0.10 1.97 -4.31
N SER A 265 0.80 0.86 -4.12
CA SER A 265 2.23 0.67 -4.45
C SER A 265 2.58 -0.81 -4.42
N GLY A 266 3.72 -1.18 -4.99
CA GLY A 266 4.21 -2.55 -4.85
C GLY A 266 5.39 -2.89 -5.73
N THR A 267 6.11 -3.94 -5.32
CA THR A 267 7.24 -4.50 -6.04
C THR A 267 6.96 -5.96 -6.38
N PHE A 268 7.12 -6.36 -7.64
CA PHE A 268 6.86 -7.72 -8.12
C PHE A 268 5.40 -8.17 -7.93
N LEU A 269 4.46 -7.34 -8.38
CA LEU A 269 3.04 -7.68 -8.41
C LEU A 269 2.65 -8.32 -9.73
N GLN A 270 1.84 -9.37 -9.67
CA GLN A 270 1.37 -10.08 -10.87
C GLN A 270 -0.14 -10.19 -10.85
N PHE A 271 -0.80 -9.71 -11.89
CA PHE A 271 -2.22 -9.85 -12.14
C PHE A 271 -2.41 -10.79 -13.33
N LEU A 272 -2.79 -12.02 -13.05
CA LEU A 272 -2.81 -13.12 -13.99
C LEU A 272 -4.23 -13.66 -14.14
N GLU A 273 -4.67 -13.93 -15.36
CA GLU A 273 -5.87 -14.75 -15.63
C GLU A 273 -7.16 -14.29 -14.92
N ASN A 274 -7.24 -13.02 -14.52
CA ASN A 274 -8.42 -12.49 -13.85
C ASN A 274 -9.51 -12.17 -14.88
N VAL A 275 -10.77 -12.37 -14.50
CA VAL A 275 -11.95 -12.05 -15.30
C VAL A 275 -12.73 -10.95 -14.60
N LEU A 276 -12.83 -9.79 -15.23
CA LEU A 276 -13.57 -8.64 -14.73
C LEU A 276 -14.67 -8.30 -15.73
N ASP A 277 -15.92 -8.61 -15.40
CA ASP A 277 -17.04 -8.56 -16.37
C ASP A 277 -17.65 -7.17 -16.53
N VAL A 278 -18.27 -6.60 -15.49
CA VAL A 278 -18.99 -5.32 -15.60
C VAL A 278 -18.46 -4.30 -14.60
N ALA A 279 -17.97 -3.19 -15.15
CA ALA A 279 -17.49 -2.07 -14.34
C ALA A 279 -18.67 -1.35 -13.67
N VAL A 280 -18.70 -1.37 -12.35
CA VAL A 280 -19.68 -0.63 -11.54
C VAL A 280 -18.95 0.03 -10.36
N SER A 281 -19.10 1.34 -10.21
CA SER A 281 -18.64 2.07 -9.04
C SER A 281 -19.79 2.32 -8.08
N TYR A 282 -19.60 1.92 -6.83
CA TYR A 282 -20.58 2.13 -5.76
C TYR A 282 -20.14 3.21 -4.76
N ALA A 283 -18.97 3.83 -4.97
CA ALA A 283 -18.52 4.98 -4.19
C ALA A 283 -19.38 6.23 -4.45
N GLU A 284 -19.76 6.94 -3.38
CA GLU A 284 -20.25 8.30 -3.49
C GLU A 284 -19.09 9.22 -3.89
N PRO A 285 -19.29 10.19 -4.81
CA PRO A 285 -18.26 11.17 -5.09
C PRO A 285 -17.96 11.95 -3.81
N SER A 286 -16.71 11.93 -3.34
CA SER A 286 -16.29 12.76 -2.23
C SER A 286 -16.55 14.24 -2.56
N ALA A 287 -16.99 15.05 -1.59
CA ALA A 287 -17.27 16.47 -1.82
C ALA A 287 -16.02 17.19 -2.39
N GLY A 288 -16.13 17.73 -3.60
CA GLY A 288 -15.04 18.41 -4.31
C GLY A 288 -14.09 17.51 -5.10
N ALA A 289 -14.26 16.17 -5.05
CA ALA A 289 -13.56 15.28 -5.96
C ALA A 289 -14.19 15.39 -7.37
N PRO A 290 -13.39 15.48 -8.44
CA PRO A 290 -13.92 15.38 -9.79
C PRO A 290 -14.68 14.06 -9.92
N ALA A 291 -15.88 14.10 -10.51
CA ALA A 291 -16.67 12.91 -10.80
C ALA A 291 -15.76 11.87 -11.47
N LEU A 292 -15.69 10.65 -10.93
CA LEU A 292 -14.91 9.56 -11.53
C LEU A 292 -15.77 8.92 -12.63
N PRO A 293 -15.53 9.18 -13.93
CA PRO A 293 -16.40 8.65 -14.97
C PRO A 293 -16.16 7.14 -15.14
N GLY A 294 -17.13 6.30 -14.78
CA GLY A 294 -17.28 4.91 -15.26
C GLY A 294 -16.03 4.02 -15.23
N ARG A 295 -15.40 3.80 -14.06
CA ARG A 295 -14.05 3.19 -13.96
C ARG A 295 -14.05 1.84 -13.25
N GLY A 296 -14.13 0.76 -14.00
CA GLY A 296 -13.61 -0.53 -13.57
C GLY A 296 -12.11 -0.58 -13.87
N MET A 297 -11.30 -1.10 -12.96
CA MET A 297 -9.86 -1.17 -13.16
C MET A 297 -9.20 -2.43 -12.61
N LEU A 298 -8.17 -2.86 -13.30
CA LEU A 298 -7.14 -3.75 -12.80
C LEU A 298 -5.84 -2.95 -12.81
N GLY A 299 -5.23 -2.66 -11.67
CA GLY A 299 -3.98 -1.90 -11.72
C GLY A 299 -3.51 -1.22 -10.47
N ILE A 300 -2.72 -0.15 -10.66
CA ILE A 300 -2.04 0.55 -9.59
C ILE A 300 -2.35 2.04 -9.66
N LEU A 301 -2.80 2.59 -8.54
CA LEU A 301 -2.98 4.03 -8.35
C LEU A 301 -1.96 4.53 -7.34
N ALA A 302 -0.77 4.82 -7.84
CA ALA A 302 0.39 5.22 -7.07
C ALA A 302 0.13 6.52 -6.32
N GLY A 303 0.44 6.53 -5.04
CA GLY A 303 0.29 7.71 -4.18
C GLY A 303 -0.25 7.34 -2.81
N GLY A 304 -0.79 8.35 -2.11
CA GLY A 304 -1.12 8.23 -0.70
C GLY A 304 0.13 8.41 0.17
N GLU A 305 0.10 7.82 1.36
CA GLU A 305 1.06 8.17 2.40
C GLU A 305 2.53 7.92 2.04
N LEU A 306 2.86 6.95 1.18
CA LEU A 306 4.25 6.71 0.77
C LEU A 306 4.84 7.93 0.07
N ALA A 307 4.08 8.53 -0.86
CA ALA A 307 4.47 9.72 -1.59
C ALA A 307 4.36 11.01 -0.74
N GLU A 308 3.45 11.03 0.22
CA GLU A 308 3.21 12.21 1.08
C GLU A 308 4.17 12.27 2.28
N ARG A 309 4.56 11.12 2.85
CA ARG A 309 5.47 11.02 4.01
C ARG A 309 6.93 11.19 3.62
N PHE A 310 7.31 10.75 2.42
CA PHE A 310 8.65 10.89 1.90
C PHE A 310 8.63 11.84 0.71
N ALA A 311 9.24 13.02 0.86
CA ALA A 311 9.41 13.99 -0.23
C ALA A 311 10.40 13.50 -1.34
N SER A 312 10.49 12.19 -1.57
CA SER A 312 11.59 11.54 -2.27
C SER A 312 11.16 10.94 -3.62
N PRO A 313 12.00 11.05 -4.68
CA PRO A 313 11.65 10.78 -6.07
C PRO A 313 11.89 9.32 -6.51
N PHE A 314 11.71 8.34 -5.63
CA PHE A 314 11.89 6.93 -6.00
C PHE A 314 10.61 6.31 -6.56
N GLU A 315 10.77 5.27 -7.38
CA GLU A 315 9.65 4.54 -7.96
C GLU A 315 8.80 3.84 -6.89
N LEU A 316 7.50 4.14 -6.86
CA LEU A 316 6.54 3.53 -5.92
C LEU A 316 6.09 2.13 -6.38
N VAL A 317 6.34 1.82 -7.65
CA VAL A 317 5.88 0.61 -8.32
C VAL A 317 7.01 0.06 -9.17
N ARG A 318 7.33 -1.23 -9.01
CA ARG A 318 8.41 -1.89 -9.77
C ARG A 318 8.06 -3.32 -10.15
N GLY A 319 8.31 -3.69 -11.40
CA GLY A 319 8.27 -5.08 -11.84
C GLY A 319 6.86 -5.67 -11.83
N VAL A 320 5.88 -4.96 -12.40
CA VAL A 320 4.46 -5.40 -12.38
C VAL A 320 4.07 -6.05 -13.69
N VAL A 321 3.34 -7.17 -13.60
CA VAL A 321 2.86 -7.94 -14.74
C VAL A 321 1.33 -7.96 -14.77
N PHE A 322 0.74 -7.62 -15.90
CA PHE A 322 -0.66 -7.85 -16.22
C PHE A 322 -0.71 -8.83 -17.39
N ARG A 323 -1.15 -10.07 -17.16
CA ARG A 323 -1.13 -11.08 -18.21
C ARG A 323 -2.36 -11.97 -18.25
N ARG A 324 -2.87 -12.24 -19.46
CA ARG A 324 -4.00 -13.17 -19.69
C ARG A 324 -5.29 -12.79 -18.95
N ASN A 325 -5.46 -11.53 -18.58
CA ASN A 325 -6.71 -11.07 -17.97
C ASN A 325 -7.76 -10.80 -19.04
N ARG A 326 -9.04 -11.02 -18.72
CA ARG A 326 -10.19 -10.60 -19.53
C ARG A 326 -10.92 -9.47 -18.82
N LEU A 327 -11.04 -8.32 -19.47
CA LEU A 327 -11.66 -7.11 -18.93
C LEU A 327 -12.78 -6.66 -19.87
N ALA A 328 -14.01 -6.69 -19.40
CA ALA A 328 -15.19 -6.36 -20.20
C ALA A 328 -15.96 -5.15 -19.63
N PHE A 329 -16.89 -4.63 -20.43
CA PHE A 329 -17.91 -3.64 -20.07
C PHE A 329 -17.40 -2.52 -19.15
N GLY A 330 -16.35 -1.83 -19.60
CA GLY A 330 -15.77 -0.66 -18.94
C GLY A 330 -14.59 -0.93 -17.99
N HIS A 331 -14.20 -2.18 -17.77
CA HIS A 331 -12.94 -2.49 -17.09
C HIS A 331 -11.72 -2.23 -17.98
N ARG A 332 -10.60 -1.83 -17.36
CA ARG A 332 -9.35 -1.51 -18.05
C ARG A 332 -8.12 -1.79 -17.19
N VAL A 333 -6.95 -1.87 -17.82
CA VAL A 333 -5.68 -1.80 -17.09
C VAL A 333 -5.32 -0.34 -16.88
N ARG A 334 -4.97 0.05 -15.64
CA ARG A 334 -4.51 1.42 -15.37
C ARG A 334 -3.34 1.46 -14.40
N VAL A 335 -2.28 2.16 -14.79
CA VAL A 335 -1.13 2.45 -13.92
C VAL A 335 -0.86 3.93 -13.96
N GLY A 336 -0.95 4.59 -12.80
CA GLY A 336 -0.82 6.03 -12.74
C GLY A 336 -0.88 6.57 -11.34
N SER A 337 -0.96 7.90 -11.22
CA SER A 337 -1.05 8.56 -9.93
C SER A 337 -2.49 8.53 -9.41
N ARG A 338 -2.65 8.47 -8.10
CA ARG A 338 -3.96 8.65 -7.47
C ARG A 338 -4.50 10.05 -7.79
N PRO A 339 -5.77 10.19 -8.22
CA PRO A 339 -6.39 11.51 -8.41
C PRO A 339 -6.29 12.36 -7.14
N GLY A 340 -5.83 13.61 -7.28
CA GLY A 340 -5.64 14.53 -6.16
C GLY A 340 -4.34 14.34 -5.36
N GLY A 341 -3.53 13.33 -5.68
CA GLY A 341 -2.21 13.16 -5.07
C GLY A 341 -1.23 14.28 -5.45
N SER A 342 -0.28 14.58 -4.56
CA SER A 342 0.79 15.55 -4.87
C SER A 342 1.59 15.04 -6.07
N GLY A 343 1.57 15.77 -7.19
CA GLY A 343 2.25 15.44 -8.45
C GLY A 343 3.79 15.53 -8.40
N LEU A 344 4.40 15.14 -7.27
CA LEU A 344 5.82 15.31 -6.97
C LEU A 344 6.70 14.14 -7.43
N ALA A 345 6.15 12.94 -7.64
CA ALA A 345 6.94 11.81 -8.11
C ALA A 345 7.23 11.92 -9.61
N ALA A 346 8.49 12.19 -9.98
CA ALA A 346 8.93 12.18 -11.38
C ALA A 346 8.90 10.77 -12.03
N VAL A 347 8.76 9.73 -11.20
CA VAL A 347 8.62 8.31 -11.59
C VAL A 347 7.51 7.68 -10.75
N VAL A 348 6.47 7.17 -11.40
CA VAL A 348 5.33 6.49 -10.78
C VAL A 348 5.57 4.98 -10.74
N ALA A 349 5.94 4.41 -11.89
CA ALA A 349 6.17 2.99 -12.03
C ALA A 349 7.34 2.72 -12.96
N ARG A 350 8.02 1.58 -12.75
CA ARG A 350 9.08 1.08 -13.62
C ARG A 350 8.93 -0.42 -13.86
N ASP A 351 9.40 -0.91 -15.00
CA ASP A 351 9.48 -2.33 -15.33
C ASP A 351 8.07 -2.97 -15.38
N LEU A 352 7.23 -2.48 -16.29
CA LEU A 352 5.86 -2.97 -16.48
C LEU A 352 5.76 -3.92 -17.67
N VAL A 353 4.99 -4.99 -17.52
CA VAL A 353 4.63 -5.88 -18.62
C VAL A 353 3.11 -6.00 -18.68
N ILE A 354 2.51 -5.61 -19.81
CA ILE A 354 1.07 -5.77 -20.07
C ILE A 354 0.94 -6.64 -21.32
N ASP A 355 0.66 -7.93 -21.11
CA ASP A 355 0.83 -8.94 -22.14
C ASP A 355 -0.36 -9.90 -22.25
N HIS A 356 -0.86 -10.13 -23.46
CA HIS A 356 -1.88 -11.16 -23.70
C HIS A 356 -3.20 -10.94 -22.96
N ASN A 357 -3.59 -9.70 -22.69
CA ASN A 357 -4.89 -9.40 -22.08
C ASN A 357 -5.97 -9.18 -23.15
N TRP A 358 -7.22 -9.48 -22.80
CA TRP A 358 -8.39 -9.31 -23.66
C TRP A 358 -9.28 -8.20 -23.09
N PHE A 359 -9.57 -7.18 -23.90
CA PHE A 359 -10.46 -6.07 -23.56
C PHE A 359 -11.73 -6.09 -24.42
N GLU A 360 -12.91 -5.95 -23.80
CA GLU A 360 -14.23 -5.95 -24.47
C GLU A 360 -15.08 -4.74 -24.03
N HIS A 361 -15.77 -4.09 -24.98
CA HIS A 361 -16.88 -3.15 -24.71
C HIS A 361 -16.54 -2.02 -23.72
N GLY A 362 -15.73 -1.05 -24.13
CA GLY A 362 -15.20 -0.05 -23.21
C GLY A 362 -14.68 1.23 -23.87
N GLN A 363 -14.47 2.25 -23.07
CA GLN A 363 -13.90 3.52 -23.54
C GLN A 363 -12.38 3.42 -23.72
N VAL A 364 -11.67 2.84 -22.74
CA VAL A 364 -10.20 2.74 -22.73
C VAL A 364 -9.80 1.33 -22.32
N GLY A 365 -8.85 0.71 -23.04
CA GLY A 365 -8.33 -0.62 -22.70
C GLY A 365 -7.15 -0.58 -21.73
N ILE A 366 -6.09 0.14 -22.11
CA ILE A 366 -4.89 0.34 -21.28
C ILE A 366 -4.66 1.84 -21.06
N GLU A 367 -4.53 2.26 -19.80
CA GLU A 367 -4.26 3.64 -19.41
C GLU A 367 -2.94 3.71 -18.61
N LEU A 368 -1.89 4.29 -19.18
CA LEU A 368 -0.62 4.56 -18.51
C LEU A 368 -0.43 6.06 -18.34
N GLU A 369 -0.30 6.53 -17.10
CA GLU A 369 -0.14 7.96 -16.82
C GLU A 369 1.34 8.40 -16.80
N ARG A 370 1.54 9.71 -16.58
CA ARG A 370 2.87 10.32 -16.53
C ARG A 370 3.72 9.70 -15.43
N GLY A 371 4.99 9.46 -15.72
CA GLY A 371 5.95 8.91 -14.77
C GLY A 371 6.06 7.38 -14.83
N VAL A 372 5.25 6.71 -15.63
CA VAL A 372 5.49 5.30 -16.00
C VAL A 372 6.73 5.22 -16.90
N ARG A 373 7.66 4.32 -16.57
CA ARG A 373 8.90 4.07 -17.32
C ARG A 373 9.07 2.59 -17.63
N GLN A 374 9.70 2.27 -18.76
CA GLN A 374 10.10 0.90 -19.10
C GLN A 374 8.90 -0.07 -19.07
N ALA A 375 7.92 0.21 -19.93
CA ALA A 375 6.73 -0.62 -20.06
C ALA A 375 6.74 -1.36 -21.40
N VAL A 376 6.41 -2.64 -21.37
CA VAL A 376 6.25 -3.49 -22.56
C VAL A 376 4.79 -3.87 -22.70
N LEU A 377 4.20 -3.54 -23.85
CA LEU A 377 2.83 -3.91 -24.21
C LEU A 377 2.90 -4.90 -25.38
N SER A 378 2.34 -6.10 -25.20
CA SER A 378 2.39 -7.13 -26.25
C SER A 378 1.13 -7.99 -26.31
N ARG A 379 0.70 -8.37 -27.53
CA ARG A 379 -0.35 -9.38 -27.75
C ARG A 379 -1.70 -9.11 -27.06
N ASN A 380 -2.03 -7.84 -26.80
CA ASN A 380 -3.30 -7.48 -26.16
C ASN A 380 -4.40 -7.34 -27.20
N LEU A 381 -5.53 -7.99 -26.99
CA LEU A 381 -6.68 -8.01 -27.90
C LEU A 381 -7.72 -6.97 -27.46
N PHE A 382 -8.25 -6.20 -28.41
CA PHE A 382 -9.25 -5.16 -28.14
C PHE A 382 -10.47 -5.37 -29.03
N PHE A 383 -11.62 -5.59 -28.43
CA PHE A 383 -12.90 -5.74 -29.10
C PHE A 383 -13.87 -4.67 -28.63
N ASP A 384 -14.35 -3.82 -29.53
CA ASP A 384 -15.26 -2.71 -29.19
C ASP A 384 -14.70 -1.80 -28.06
N ILE A 385 -13.42 -1.43 -28.19
CA ILE A 385 -12.75 -0.47 -27.31
C ILE A 385 -12.49 0.83 -28.08
N ALA A 386 -13.04 1.95 -27.62
CA ALA A 386 -12.92 3.23 -28.32
C ALA A 386 -11.47 3.74 -28.39
N LEU A 387 -10.71 3.56 -27.32
CA LEU A 387 -9.29 3.90 -27.21
C LEU A 387 -8.50 2.71 -26.66
N PRO A 388 -7.93 1.85 -27.51
CA PRO A 388 -7.19 0.67 -27.05
C PRO A 388 -6.10 1.01 -26.02
N GLN A 389 -5.38 2.10 -26.25
CA GLN A 389 -4.25 2.52 -25.42
C GLN A 389 -4.25 4.04 -25.24
N GLN A 390 -4.08 4.48 -24.01
CA GLN A 390 -3.89 5.88 -23.62
C GLN A 390 -2.61 5.99 -22.79
N VAL A 391 -1.57 6.59 -23.36
CA VAL A 391 -0.25 6.72 -22.73
C VAL A 391 0.09 8.19 -22.55
N GLY A 392 -0.01 8.70 -21.32
CA GLY A 392 0.26 10.09 -20.98
C GLY A 392 1.71 10.30 -20.60
N GLN A 393 2.51 10.96 -21.46
CA GLN A 393 3.92 11.33 -21.18
C GLN A 393 4.75 10.23 -20.46
N ALA A 394 4.48 8.96 -20.78
CA ALA A 394 5.28 7.85 -20.29
C ALA A 394 6.62 7.82 -21.05
N THR A 395 7.69 7.41 -20.38
CA THR A 395 9.04 7.36 -20.96
C THR A 395 9.40 5.90 -21.24
N GLU A 396 9.96 5.57 -22.40
CA GLU A 396 10.38 4.19 -22.74
C GLU A 396 9.23 3.16 -22.66
N VAL A 397 8.15 3.41 -23.41
CA VAL A 397 7.09 2.40 -23.62
C VAL A 397 7.33 1.73 -24.97
N GLU A 398 7.54 0.41 -24.95
CA GLU A 398 7.69 -0.42 -26.14
C GLU A 398 6.38 -1.17 -26.42
N ILE A 399 5.82 -0.94 -27.60
CA ILE A 399 4.63 -1.65 -28.07
C ILE A 399 5.10 -2.66 -29.12
N LEU A 400 5.00 -3.94 -28.79
CA LEU A 400 5.39 -5.01 -29.69
C LEU A 400 4.19 -5.39 -30.57
N PRO A 401 4.36 -5.42 -31.91
CA PRO A 401 3.29 -5.83 -32.80
C PRO A 401 2.91 -7.30 -32.58
N GLU A 402 1.66 -7.64 -32.90
CA GLU A 402 1.22 -9.03 -32.95
C GLU A 402 2.03 -9.76 -34.04
N ARG A 403 2.65 -10.89 -33.66
CA ARG A 403 3.33 -11.80 -34.59
C ARG A 403 2.43 -12.96 -34.94
#